data_AF-A0A920WLL2-F1
#
_entry.id   AF-A0A920WLL2-F1
#
_cell.length_a   1.000
_cell.length_b   1.000
_cell.length_c   1.000
_cell.angle_alpha   90.00
_cell.angle_beta   90.00
_cell.angle_gamma   90.00
#
_symmetry.space_group_name_H-M   'P 1'
#
loop_
_entity.id
_entity.type
_entity.pdbx_description
1 polymer ?
#
loop_
_entity_poly.entity_id
_entity_poly.type
_entity_poly.pdbx_seq_one_letter_code
_entity_poly.pdbx_strand_id
1 'polypeptide(L)' 'MALDDFGGWPGLLARLCDGENLSADEAEAVLTEILGGEAEPAQIAGFLVGLKVKGEDGRGDDRPGPGHGGGR' A
#
# COMPACT_ATOMS: atom_id res chain seq x y z
N MET A 1 14.58 3.82 9.93
CA MET A 1 13.83 5.10 9.81
C MET A 1 12.59 4.97 10.70
N ALA A 2 12.06 6.04 11.28
CA ALA A 2 10.83 5.93 12.06
C ALA A 2 9.61 5.93 11.12
N LEU A 3 8.49 5.35 11.56
CA LEU A 3 7.25 5.35 10.77
C LEU A 3 6.78 6.78 10.43
N ASP A 4 7.03 7.72 11.33
CA ASP A 4 6.71 9.14 11.17
C ASP A 4 7.43 9.78 9.97
N ASP A 5 8.66 9.34 9.64
CA ASP A 5 9.40 9.81 8.46
C ASP A 5 8.67 9.51 7.14
N PHE A 6 7.76 8.54 7.14
CA PHE A 6 6.94 8.13 5.98
C PHE A 6 5.49 8.63 6.04
N GLY A 7 5.19 9.57 6.96
CA GLY A 7 3.83 10.06 7.17
C GLY A 7 2.98 9.19 8.10
N GLY A 8 3.63 8.29 8.85
CA GLY A 8 3.00 7.46 9.87
C GLY A 8 2.00 6.44 9.31
N TRP A 9 1.22 5.86 10.23
CA TRP A 9 0.14 4.93 9.89
C TRP A 9 -0.86 5.49 8.87
N PRO A 10 -1.37 6.74 8.97
CA PRO A 10 -2.31 7.27 8.01
C PRO A 10 -1.72 7.37 6.60
N GLY A 11 -0.46 7.79 6.48
CA GLY A 11 0.23 7.92 5.19
C GLY A 11 0.38 6.57 4.50
N LEU A 12 0.90 5.57 5.22
CA LEU A 12 1.12 4.23 4.68
C LEU A 12 -0.17 3.51 4.33
N LEU A 13 -1.20 3.63 5.17
CA LEU A 13 -2.52 3.05 4.87
C LEU A 13 -3.16 3.72 3.66
N ALA A 14 -3.02 5.04 3.49
CA ALA A 14 -3.50 5.73 2.30
C ALA A 14 -2.81 5.20 1.02
N ARG A 15 -1.49 4.98 1.05
CA ARG A 15 -0.76 4.41 -0.10
C ARG A 15 -1.20 2.99 -0.43
N LEU A 16 -1.37 2.15 0.59
CA LEU A 16 -1.89 0.79 0.41
C LEU A 16 -3.30 0.79 -0.17
N CYS A 17 -4.17 1.71 0.27
CA CYS A 17 -5.51 1.89 -0.28
C CYS A 17 -5.51 2.41 -1.72
N ASP A 18 -4.50 3.21 -2.11
CA ASP A 18 -4.29 3.67 -3.50
C ASP A 18 -3.74 2.55 -4.41
N GLY A 19 -3.39 1.40 -3.84
CA GLY A 19 -2.79 0.29 -4.58
C GLY A 19 -1.30 0.49 -4.83
N GLU A 20 -0.64 1.45 -4.15
CA GLU A 20 0.80 1.66 -4.26
C GLU A 20 1.61 0.65 -3.46
N ASN A 21 2.87 0.43 -3.85
CA ASN A 21 3.72 -0.55 -3.18
C ASN A 21 4.54 0.14 -2.10
N LEU A 22 4.61 -0.47 -0.92
CA LEU A 22 5.56 -0.03 0.10
C LEU A 22 6.97 -0.45 -0.30
N SER A 23 7.93 0.43 -0.05
CA SER A 23 9.35 0.14 -0.15
C SER A 23 9.78 -0.78 1.00
N ALA A 24 10.97 -1.36 0.89
CA ALA A 24 11.53 -2.22 1.95
C ALA A 24 11.65 -1.48 3.29
N ASP A 25 12.09 -0.21 3.27
CA ASP A 25 12.25 0.63 4.46
C ASP A 25 10.89 0.96 5.13
N GLU A 26 9.86 1.24 4.32
CA GLU A 26 8.50 1.49 4.79
C GLU A 26 7.89 0.24 5.44
N ALA A 27 8.05 -0.92 4.81
CA ALA A 27 7.58 -2.18 5.35
C ALA A 27 8.34 -2.59 6.62
N GLU A 28 9.65 -2.34 6.67
CA GLU A 28 10.46 -2.55 7.88
C GLU A 28 9.94 -1.69 9.03
N ALA A 29 9.73 -0.39 8.82
CA ALA A 29 9.24 0.52 9.86
C ALA A 29 7.86 0.11 10.41
N VAL A 30 6.94 -0.32 9.54
CA VAL A 30 5.63 -0.86 9.96
C VAL A 30 5.81 -2.12 10.81
N LEU A 31 6.61 -3.07 10.35
CA LEU A 31 6.82 -4.33 11.06
C LEU A 31 7.52 -4.11 12.40
N THR A 32 8.44 -3.16 12.49
CA THR A 32 9.09 -2.77 13.75
C THR A 32 8.06 -2.28 14.79
N GLU A 33 7.13 -1.41 14.40
CA GLU A 33 6.06 -0.93 15.30
C GLU A 33 5.12 -2.05 15.74
N ILE A 34 4.72 -2.93 14.81
CA ILE A 34 3.85 -4.08 15.10
C ILE A 34 4.52 -5.05 16.07
N LEU A 35 5.77 -5.42 15.80
CA LEU A 35 6.54 -6.33 16.64
C LEU A 35 6.94 -5.69 17.98
N GLY A 36 7.09 -4.36 18.00
CA GLY A 36 7.32 -3.57 19.20
C GLY A 36 6.08 -3.45 20.10
N GLY A 37 4.88 -3.72 19.58
CA GLY A 37 3.62 -3.59 20.31
C GLY A 37 3.09 -2.16 20.38
N GLU A 38 3.66 -1.24 19.61
CA GLU A 38 3.27 0.17 19.55
C GLU A 38 2.13 0.40 18.53
N ALA A 39 1.81 -0.61 17.73
CA ALA A 39 0.73 -0.59 16.74
C ALA A 39 -0.65 -0.90 17.34
N GLU A 40 -1.63 -0.05 17.09
CA GLU A 40 -3.01 -0.28 17.51
C GLU A 40 -3.67 -1.41 16.70
N PRO A 41 -4.56 -2.21 17.29
CA PRO A 41 -5.24 -3.32 16.60
C PRO A 41 -5.93 -2.90 15.29
N ALA A 42 -6.49 -1.69 15.25
CA ALA A 42 -7.14 -1.15 14.07
C ALA A 42 -6.15 -0.84 12.93
N GLN A 43 -4.92 -0.41 13.26
CA GLN A 43 -3.87 -0.13 12.30
C GLN A 43 -3.35 -1.42 11.66
N ILE A 44 -3.14 -2.45 12.48
CA ILE A 44 -2.74 -3.79 12.02
C ILE A 44 -3.82 -4.37 11.08
N ALA A 45 -5.10 -4.28 11.47
CA ALA A 45 -6.21 -4.70 10.63
C ALA A 45 -6.26 -3.92 9.30
N GLY A 46 -6.09 -2.60 9.35
CA GLY A 46 -6.02 -1.75 8.16
C GLY A 46 -4.88 -2.13 7.20
N PHE A 47 -3.71 -2.43 7.75
CA PHE A 47 -2.54 -2.86 6.98
C PHE A 47 -2.79 -4.20 6.28
N LEU A 48 -3.32 -5.20 6.99
CA LEU A 48 -3.66 -6.50 6.42
C LEU A 48 -4.75 -6.39 5.35
N VAL A 49 -5.74 -5.51 5.55
CA VAL A 49 -6.77 -5.22 4.54
C VAL A 49 -6.17 -4.53 3.32
N GLY A 50 -5.30 -3.53 3.52
CA GLY A 50 -4.60 -2.84 2.44
C GLY A 50 -3.75 -3.80 1.60
N LEU A 51 -3.01 -4.71 2.23
CA LEU A 51 -2.28 -5.78 1.56
C LEU A 51 -3.21 -6.75 0.81
N LYS A 52 -4.39 -7.07 1.34
CA LYS A 52 -5.38 -7.94 0.68
C LYS A 52 -6.01 -7.27 -0.54
N VAL A 53 -6.28 -5.96 -0.47
CA VAL A 53 -6.81 -5.15 -1.58
C VAL A 53 -5.75 -5.03 -2.68
N LYS A 54 -4.51 -4.71 -2.30
CA LYS A 54 -3.33 -4.78 -3.19
C LYS A 54 -3.15 -6.17 -3.81
N GLY A 55 -3.44 -7.22 -3.04
CA GLY A 55 -3.24 -8.64 -3.37
C GLY A 55 -4.07 -9.21 -4.51
N GLU A 56 -4.84 -8.40 -5.24
CA GLU A 56 -5.48 -8.82 -6.50
C GLU A 56 -4.92 -8.07 -7.73
N ASP A 57 -4.01 -7.09 -7.53
CA ASP A 57 -3.43 -6.25 -8.58
C ASP A 57 -1.94 -6.54 -8.87
N GLY A 58 -1.56 -7.81 -8.80
CA GLY A 58 -0.40 -8.31 -9.55
C GLY A 58 -0.74 -8.58 -11.03
N ARG A 59 -2.00 -8.37 -11.44
CA ARG A 59 -2.47 -8.59 -12.82
C ARG A 59 -3.27 -7.39 -13.34
N GLY A 60 -2.51 -6.37 -13.75
CA GLY A 60 -2.67 -5.75 -15.05
C GLY A 60 -3.55 -4.51 -15.14
N ASP A 61 -2.89 -3.36 -15.05
CA ASP A 61 -3.20 -2.22 -15.94
C ASP A 61 -1.92 -1.46 -16.34
N ASP A 62 -0.96 -2.17 -16.93
CA ASP A 62 -0.16 -1.60 -18.04
C ASP A 62 -0.82 -2.07 -19.35
N ARG A 63 -2.07 -1.66 -19.56
CA ARG A 63 -2.65 -1.74 -20.90
C ARG A 63 -2.77 -0.32 -21.41
N PRO A 64 -2.05 0.09 -22.47
CA PRO A 64 -2.45 1.30 -23.17
C PRO A 64 -3.91 1.10 -23.57
N GLY A 65 -4.77 2.02 -23.10
CA GLY A 65 -6.21 1.95 -23.32
C GLY A 65 -6.52 1.72 -24.80
N PRO A 66 -7.64 1.06 -25.15
CA PRO A 66 -7.99 0.85 -26.54
C PRO A 66 -8.11 2.22 -27.21
N GLY A 67 -7.13 2.53 -28.06
CA GLY A 67 -7.19 3.65 -28.97
C GLY A 67 -8.49 3.52 -29.75
N HIS A 68 -9.44 4.38 -29.42
CA HIS A 68 -10.71 4.46 -30.10
C HIS A 68 -10.42 4.70 -31.59
N GLY A 69 -10.97 3.83 -32.44
CA GLY A 69 -10.69 3.82 -33.86
C GLY A 69 -10.96 5.17 -34.53
N GLY A 70 -10.04 5.56 -35.41
CA GLY A 70 -10.31 6.48 -36.50
C GLY A 70 -10.30 5.68 -37.80
N GLY A 71 -11.44 5.09 -38.17
CA GLY A 71 -11.61 4.53 -39.50
C GLY A 71 -11.70 5.65 -40.52
N ARG A 72 -10.88 5.58 -41.58
CA ARG A 72 -11.17 5.86 -43.01
C ARG A 72 -10.12 5.14 -43.84
#